data_AF-C5DCF9-F1
#
_entry.id   AF-C5DCF9-F1
#
_cell.length_a   1.000
_cell.length_b   1.000
_cell.length_c   1.000
_cell.angle_alpha   90.00
_cell.angle_beta   90.00
_cell.angle_gamma   90.00
#
_symmetry.space_group_name_H-M   'P 1'
#
loop_
_entity.id
_entity.type
_entity.pdbx_description
1 polymer ?
#
loop_
_entity_poly.entity_id
_entity_poly.type
_entity_poly.pdbx_seq_one_letter_code
_entity_poly.pdbx_strand_id
1 'polypeptide(L)'
;MPLGDDLDDGLDYQVDSSEGENFGDVVEEQPNHSASDSENAKRPHSAGEEDETAKQPQSKRQKKLAKSKVHQKKLEKLEADREQKKQLPRSSSERIAEHLGTLIREKNPDLSALELEELYFKKTDFISTERYDKERSLHNILDFVNNFSKSPRAIVLSTSNLRVADVFRGLGGSKNAVKLFSKNKLKEDLARVDQLLKAPSSKDRQAKNKGKKKGDAMVKFFTATPGRMLKIVQETDAFFLGKDKLDIFVDASYLDPKMNTIFTSDDCTALLKVLKEFLGKKSSVKILLF
;
A
#
# COMPACT_ATOMS: atom_id res chain seq x y z
N MET A 1 -27.37 32.23 -54.01
CA MET A 1 -27.15 31.96 -52.57
C MET A 1 -27.15 30.45 -52.39
N PRO A 2 -26.01 29.81 -52.12
CA PRO A 2 -25.95 28.37 -51.90
C PRO A 2 -26.27 28.05 -50.43
N LEU A 3 -27.15 27.08 -50.23
CA LEU A 3 -27.55 26.52 -48.96
C LEU A 3 -26.44 25.64 -48.34
N GLY A 4 -26.49 25.57 -47.01
CA GLY A 4 -25.50 24.97 -46.14
C GLY A 4 -25.23 23.48 -46.36
N ASP A 5 -24.00 23.16 -45.98
CA ASP A 5 -23.32 21.88 -45.89
C ASP A 5 -23.90 21.06 -44.72
N ASP A 6 -24.89 20.20 -45.01
CA ASP A 6 -25.31 19.11 -44.14
C ASP A 6 -24.35 17.92 -44.35
N LEU A 7 -23.23 17.92 -43.61
CA LEU A 7 -22.46 16.70 -43.38
C LEU A 7 -23.06 15.97 -42.19
N ASP A 8 -24.01 15.10 -42.53
CA ASP A 8 -24.40 13.92 -41.78
C ASP A 8 -23.17 13.01 -41.65
N ASP A 9 -22.45 13.11 -40.52
CA ASP A 9 -21.16 12.42 -40.29
C ASP A 9 -21.26 10.89 -40.14
N GLY A 10 -22.40 10.26 -40.52
CA GLY A 10 -22.46 8.86 -40.93
C GLY A 10 -21.78 7.83 -40.01
N LEU A 11 -21.68 8.11 -38.72
CA LEU A 11 -21.06 7.23 -37.73
C LEU A 11 -22.13 6.74 -36.77
N ASP A 12 -22.85 5.71 -37.25
CA ASP A 12 -23.61 4.82 -36.40
C ASP A 12 -22.65 4.13 -35.42
N TYR A 13 -22.59 4.63 -34.19
CA TYR A 13 -21.92 3.94 -33.10
C TYR A 13 -22.76 2.72 -32.72
N GLN A 14 -22.49 1.59 -33.38
CA GLN A 14 -22.85 0.29 -32.81
C GLN A 14 -22.01 0.09 -31.55
N VAL A 15 -22.64 0.36 -30.40
CA VAL A 15 -22.11 0.01 -29.09
C VAL A 15 -22.30 -1.50 -28.94
N ASP A 16 -21.35 -2.28 -29.43
CA ASP A 16 -21.20 -3.66 -28.98
C ASP A 16 -20.67 -3.62 -27.55
N SER A 17 -21.58 -3.89 -26.62
CA SER A 17 -21.25 -4.16 -25.22
C SER A 17 -20.69 -5.57 -25.14
N SER A 18 -19.39 -5.73 -25.34
CA SER A 18 -18.67 -6.93 -24.92
C SER A 18 -17.42 -6.56 -24.13
N GLU A 19 -17.31 -7.26 -23.02
CA GLU A 19 -16.38 -7.03 -21.93
C GLU A 19 -14.92 -7.31 -22.34
N GLY A 20 -13.99 -6.51 -21.81
CA GLY A 20 -12.61 -6.92 -21.61
C GLY A 20 -11.58 -6.39 -22.61
N GLU A 21 -11.20 -5.13 -22.50
CA GLU A 21 -9.92 -4.67 -23.06
C GLU A 21 -9.07 -3.95 -22.00
N ASN A 22 -8.19 -4.77 -21.42
CA ASN A 22 -6.76 -4.54 -21.15
C ASN A 22 -6.26 -3.08 -21.14
N PHE A 23 -5.91 -2.61 -19.94
CA PHE A 23 -5.14 -1.40 -19.71
C PHE A 23 -3.70 -1.58 -20.20
N GLY A 24 -3.31 -0.88 -21.26
CA GLY A 24 -1.90 -0.77 -21.63
C GLY A 24 -1.66 -0.13 -22.99
N ASP A 25 -1.72 1.20 -23.07
CA ASP A 25 -0.61 1.99 -23.62
C ASP A 25 -0.92 3.49 -23.51
N VAL A 26 -0.15 4.18 -22.69
CA VAL A 26 0.15 5.60 -22.93
C VAL A 26 1.66 5.62 -23.08
N VAL A 27 2.13 5.30 -24.29
CA VAL A 27 3.51 5.53 -24.68
C VAL A 27 3.72 7.04 -24.69
N GLU A 28 4.53 7.50 -23.76
CA GLU A 28 5.13 8.82 -23.78
C GLU A 28 6.23 8.78 -24.86
N GLU A 29 5.89 9.18 -26.09
CA GLU A 29 6.88 9.32 -27.17
C GLU A 29 7.87 10.43 -26.81
N GLN A 30 9.10 10.03 -26.46
CA GLN A 30 10.25 10.94 -26.47
C GLN A 30 10.79 11.10 -27.89
N PRO A 31 11.06 12.32 -28.37
CA PRO A 31 11.68 12.50 -29.69
C PRO A 31 13.19 12.21 -29.60
N ASN A 32 13.60 11.16 -30.31
CA ASN A 32 15.00 10.91 -30.67
C ASN A 32 15.49 12.02 -31.63
N HIS A 33 16.51 12.78 -31.25
CA HIS A 33 17.38 13.50 -32.18
C HIS A 33 18.78 12.90 -32.12
N SER A 34 19.23 12.37 -33.26
CA SER A 34 20.57 11.83 -33.46
C SER A 34 21.62 12.93 -33.67
N ALA A 35 22.69 12.82 -32.88
CA ALA A 35 24.09 13.19 -33.05
C ALA A 35 24.52 14.29 -34.06
N SER A 36 25.21 15.30 -33.53
CA SER A 36 26.52 15.72 -34.08
C SER A 36 27.42 16.29 -32.95
N ASP A 37 28.71 15.98 -33.05
CA ASP A 37 29.81 16.29 -32.14
C ASP A 37 30.02 17.80 -31.86
N SER A 38 30.44 18.13 -30.63
CA SER A 38 31.65 18.94 -30.35
C SER A 38 31.75 19.34 -28.86
N GLU A 39 32.83 18.86 -28.24
CA GLU A 39 33.70 19.46 -27.22
C GLU A 39 33.23 20.56 -26.24
N ASN A 40 33.39 20.25 -24.95
CA ASN A 40 34.07 21.05 -23.92
C ASN A 40 33.42 22.37 -23.43
N ALA A 41 32.84 22.38 -22.20
CA ALA A 41 33.17 23.34 -21.12
C ALA A 41 32.18 23.32 -19.92
N LYS A 42 32.77 23.18 -18.73
CA LYS A 42 32.50 23.85 -17.44
C LYS A 42 31.05 24.02 -16.93
N ARG A 43 30.80 23.39 -15.77
CA ARG A 43 29.76 23.76 -14.77
C ARG A 43 29.92 25.22 -14.33
N PRO A 44 28.82 25.86 -13.91
CA PRO A 44 28.85 26.45 -12.57
C PRO A 44 27.60 26.17 -11.74
N HIS A 45 27.83 26.12 -10.42
CA HIS A 45 26.86 26.28 -9.36
C HIS A 45 26.37 27.73 -9.32
N SER A 46 25.07 27.94 -9.11
CA SER A 46 24.57 29.06 -8.28
C SER A 46 23.22 28.70 -7.67
N ALA A 47 23.13 28.91 -6.36
CA ALA A 47 21.91 28.88 -5.58
C ALA A 47 20.99 30.06 -5.95
N GLY A 48 19.68 29.87 -5.77
CA GLY A 48 18.67 30.91 -5.91
C GLY A 48 17.29 30.27 -5.96
N GLU A 49 16.58 30.31 -4.83
CA GLU A 49 15.15 30.04 -4.74
C GLU A 49 14.40 31.01 -5.65
N GLU A 50 13.46 30.52 -6.45
CA GLU A 50 12.21 31.24 -6.73
C GLU A 50 11.15 30.26 -7.25
N ASP A 51 9.99 30.36 -6.61
CA ASP A 51 8.75 29.64 -6.83
C ASP A 51 8.09 30.11 -8.13
N GLU A 52 8.15 29.28 -9.18
CA GLU A 52 7.20 29.38 -10.29
C GLU A 52 6.80 27.98 -10.75
N THR A 53 5.53 27.64 -10.48
CA THR A 53 4.84 26.55 -11.16
C THR A 53 4.69 26.89 -12.64
N ALA A 54 5.74 26.59 -13.41
CA ALA A 54 5.74 26.66 -14.86
C ALA A 54 4.65 25.73 -15.44
N LYS A 55 3.48 26.30 -15.71
CA LYS A 55 2.41 25.65 -16.48
C LYS A 55 2.97 25.34 -17.87
N GLN A 56 3.27 24.07 -18.13
CA GLN A 56 3.60 23.64 -19.49
C GLN A 56 2.49 24.06 -20.47
N PRO A 57 2.86 24.53 -21.68
CA PRO A 57 1.90 25.05 -22.64
C PRO A 57 1.04 23.91 -23.21
N GLN A 58 -0.14 23.69 -22.62
CA GLN A 58 -1.12 22.75 -23.15
C GLN A 58 -1.66 23.21 -24.50
N SER A 59 -1.80 22.26 -25.43
CA SER A 59 -2.31 22.52 -26.78
C SER A 59 -3.75 23.03 -26.76
N LYS A 60 -4.16 23.79 -27.78
CA LYS A 60 -5.54 24.33 -27.89
C LYS A 60 -6.61 23.22 -27.82
N ARG A 61 -6.29 22.01 -28.28
CA ARG A 61 -7.16 20.82 -28.22
C ARG A 61 -7.28 20.26 -26.79
N GLN A 62 -6.17 20.20 -26.04
CA GLN A 62 -6.17 19.78 -24.62
C GLN A 62 -6.97 20.76 -23.74
N LYS A 63 -6.86 22.07 -24.00
CA LYS A 63 -7.65 23.10 -23.28
C LYS A 63 -9.15 22.98 -23.54
N LYS A 64 -9.57 22.55 -24.74
CA LYS A 64 -10.99 22.31 -25.08
C LYS A 64 -11.52 21.02 -24.44
N LEU A 65 -10.72 19.96 -24.42
CA LEU A 65 -11.08 18.70 -23.73
C LEU A 65 -11.19 18.86 -22.21
N ALA A 66 -10.28 19.62 -21.60
CA ALA A 66 -10.28 19.87 -20.15
C ALA A 66 -11.57 20.58 -19.67
N LYS A 67 -12.20 21.37 -20.54
CA LYS A 67 -13.47 22.06 -20.30
C LYS A 67 -14.70 21.25 -20.72
N SER A 68 -14.53 20.03 -21.22
CA SER A 68 -15.66 19.19 -21.62
C SER A 68 -16.41 18.68 -20.38
N LYS A 69 -17.74 18.59 -20.49
CA LYS A 69 -18.61 18.05 -19.42
C LYS A 69 -18.23 16.61 -19.04
N VAL A 70 -17.78 15.81 -20.01
CA VAL A 70 -17.35 14.42 -19.79
C VAL A 70 -16.05 14.37 -18.98
N HIS A 71 -15.08 15.22 -19.29
CA HIS A 71 -13.83 15.31 -18.53
C HIS A 71 -14.07 15.77 -17.09
N GLN A 72 -14.93 16.77 -16.89
CA GLN A 72 -15.31 17.23 -15.55
C GLN A 72 -15.99 16.12 -14.73
N LYS A 73 -16.96 15.41 -15.32
CA LYS A 73 -17.61 14.25 -14.65
C LYS A 73 -16.61 13.14 -14.31
N LYS A 74 -15.62 12.88 -15.18
CA LYS A 74 -14.58 11.87 -14.93
C LYS A 74 -13.66 12.27 -13.78
N LEU A 75 -13.31 13.57 -13.69
CA LEU A 75 -12.51 14.11 -12.59
C LEU A 75 -13.27 14.03 -11.26
N GLU A 76 -14.54 14.44 -11.24
CA GLU A 76 -15.39 14.37 -10.05
C GLU A 76 -15.53 12.93 -9.55
N LYS A 77 -15.75 11.97 -10.46
CA LYS A 77 -15.77 10.54 -10.11
C LYS A 77 -14.45 10.08 -9.50
N LEU A 78 -13.32 10.46 -10.11
CA LEU A 78 -12.00 10.09 -9.61
C LEU A 78 -11.71 10.68 -8.22
N GLU A 79 -12.12 11.92 -7.98
CA GLU A 79 -11.99 12.57 -6.67
C GLU A 79 -12.87 11.91 -5.61
N ALA A 80 -14.12 11.56 -5.96
CA ALA A 80 -15.02 10.80 -5.10
C ALA A 80 -14.44 9.41 -4.76
N ASP A 81 -13.93 8.68 -5.76
CA ASP A 81 -13.29 7.37 -5.57
C ASP A 81 -12.05 7.48 -4.67
N ARG A 82 -11.25 8.54 -4.88
CA ARG A 82 -10.07 8.84 -4.06
C ARG A 82 -10.46 9.11 -2.61
N GLU A 83 -11.48 9.92 -2.36
CA GLU A 83 -11.93 10.23 -1.01
C GLU A 83 -12.50 8.99 -0.32
N GLN A 84 -13.31 8.20 -1.03
CA GLN A 84 -13.84 6.93 -0.52
C GLN A 84 -12.72 5.98 -0.06
N LYS A 85 -11.67 5.82 -0.89
CA LYS A 85 -10.50 5.00 -0.56
C LYS A 85 -9.78 5.50 0.70
N LYS A 86 -9.64 6.82 0.86
CA LYS A 86 -9.00 7.43 2.04
C LYS A 86 -9.84 7.34 3.31
N GLN A 87 -11.17 7.26 3.18
CA GLN A 87 -12.08 7.18 4.33
C GLN A 87 -12.26 5.76 4.86
N LEU A 88 -11.97 4.73 4.05
CA LEU A 88 -12.01 3.33 4.49
C LEU A 88 -11.23 3.05 5.78
N PRO A 89 -9.94 3.44 5.94
CA PRO A 89 -9.20 3.20 7.18
C PRO A 89 -9.75 3.94 8.41
N ARG A 90 -10.59 4.96 8.22
CA ARG A 90 -11.29 5.70 9.29
C ARG A 90 -12.65 5.11 9.64
N SER A 91 -13.14 4.15 8.87
CA SER A 91 -14.46 3.56 9.04
C SER A 91 -14.52 2.61 10.24
N SER A 92 -15.74 2.28 10.66
CA SER A 92 -15.98 1.27 11.69
C SER A 92 -15.46 -0.11 11.27
N SER A 93 -15.14 -0.95 12.25
CA SER A 93 -14.68 -2.33 12.00
C SER A 93 -15.68 -3.17 11.19
N GLU A 94 -16.97 -2.87 11.28
CA GLU A 94 -18.03 -3.54 10.49
C GLU A 94 -17.91 -3.18 9.02
N ARG A 95 -17.85 -1.88 8.71
CA ARG A 95 -17.71 -1.39 7.34
C ARG A 95 -16.42 -1.86 6.68
N ILE A 96 -15.33 -1.99 7.45
CA ILE A 96 -14.07 -2.56 6.97
C ILE A 96 -14.23 -4.04 6.61
N ALA A 97 -14.87 -4.82 7.49
CA ALA A 97 -15.12 -6.25 7.27
C ALA A 97 -16.01 -6.47 6.03
N GLU A 98 -17.08 -5.69 5.88
CA GLU A 98 -17.97 -5.71 4.72
C GLU A 98 -17.23 -5.41 3.42
N HIS A 99 -16.44 -4.33 3.40
CA HIS A 99 -15.64 -3.97 2.23
C HIS A 99 -14.66 -5.08 1.83
N LEU A 100 -13.97 -5.69 2.80
CA LEU A 100 -13.09 -6.83 2.51
C LEU A 100 -13.88 -8.05 2.04
N GLY A 101 -15.10 -8.27 2.53
CA GLY A 101 -16.01 -9.30 2.05
C GLY A 101 -16.36 -9.12 0.57
N THR A 102 -16.64 -7.89 0.13
CA THR A 102 -16.85 -7.58 -1.29
C THR A 102 -15.61 -7.92 -2.13
N LEU A 103 -14.42 -7.52 -1.69
CA LEU A 103 -13.17 -7.84 -2.39
C LEU A 103 -12.91 -9.35 -2.45
N ILE A 104 -13.20 -10.09 -1.38
CA ILE A 104 -13.05 -11.55 -1.36
C ILE A 104 -13.97 -12.18 -2.41
N ARG A 105 -15.23 -11.74 -2.50
CA ARG A 105 -16.18 -12.26 -3.49
C ARG A 105 -15.75 -11.94 -4.92
N GLU A 106 -15.32 -10.71 -5.18
CA GLU A 106 -14.80 -10.29 -6.49
C GLU A 106 -13.59 -11.11 -6.94
N LYS A 107 -12.72 -11.50 -6.01
CA LYS A 107 -11.51 -12.29 -6.30
C LYS A 107 -11.77 -13.80 -6.36
N ASN A 108 -12.93 -14.28 -5.95
CA ASN A 108 -13.27 -15.69 -5.89
C ASN A 108 -14.70 -15.92 -6.41
N PRO A 109 -14.98 -15.66 -7.71
CA PRO A 109 -16.32 -15.77 -8.29
C PRO A 109 -16.83 -17.22 -8.31
N ASP A 110 -15.93 -18.20 -8.35
CA ASP A 110 -16.26 -19.62 -8.48
C ASP A 110 -16.47 -20.33 -7.13
N LEU A 111 -16.22 -19.65 -6.00
CA LEU A 111 -16.40 -20.25 -4.68
C LEU A 111 -17.86 -20.24 -4.25
N SER A 112 -18.26 -21.32 -3.60
CA SER A 112 -19.59 -21.42 -3.01
C SER A 112 -19.77 -20.46 -1.83
N ALA A 113 -21.02 -20.18 -1.47
CA ALA A 113 -21.34 -19.32 -0.33
C ALA A 113 -20.73 -19.81 0.99
N LEU A 114 -20.61 -21.13 1.17
CA LEU A 114 -20.02 -21.75 2.36
C LEU A 114 -18.51 -21.56 2.40
N GLU A 115 -17.82 -21.73 1.26
CA GLU A 115 -16.37 -21.50 1.17
C GLU A 115 -16.02 -20.01 1.36
N LEU A 116 -16.87 -19.11 0.85
CA LEU A 116 -16.70 -17.67 1.06
C LEU A 116 -16.86 -17.26 2.53
N GLU A 117 -17.72 -17.93 3.29
CA GLU A 117 -17.93 -17.63 4.72
C GLU A 117 -16.66 -17.82 5.54
N GLU A 118 -15.87 -18.85 5.25
CA GLU A 118 -14.58 -19.10 5.90
C GLU A 118 -13.55 -18.00 5.59
N LEU A 119 -13.65 -17.40 4.41
CA LEU A 119 -12.78 -16.32 3.95
C LEU A 119 -13.22 -14.94 4.45
N TYR A 120 -14.45 -14.74 4.91
CA TYR A 120 -14.88 -13.43 5.40
C TYR A 120 -14.26 -13.06 6.75
N PHE A 121 -13.89 -11.79 6.89
CA PHE A 121 -13.38 -11.26 8.16
C PHE A 121 -14.53 -10.92 9.10
N LYS A 122 -14.29 -11.07 10.40
CA LYS A 122 -15.25 -10.69 11.45
C LYS A 122 -14.91 -9.31 11.98
N LYS A 123 -15.92 -8.58 12.49
CA LYS A 123 -15.72 -7.31 13.21
C LYS A 123 -14.66 -7.43 14.32
N THR A 124 -14.64 -8.57 15.01
CA THR A 124 -13.71 -8.87 16.10
C THR A 124 -12.25 -8.99 15.67
N ASP A 125 -11.98 -9.18 14.38
CA ASP A 125 -10.62 -9.31 13.85
C ASP A 125 -9.90 -7.95 13.81
N PHE A 126 -10.67 -6.85 13.86
CA PHE A 126 -10.15 -5.49 13.78
C PHE A 126 -10.20 -4.76 15.12
N ILE A 127 -9.17 -3.96 15.41
CA ILE A 127 -9.26 -2.90 16.42
C ILE A 127 -9.76 -1.64 15.71
N SER A 128 -10.88 -1.08 16.18
CA SER A 128 -11.38 0.18 15.63
C SER A 128 -10.39 1.32 15.90
N THR A 129 -10.08 2.04 14.83
CA THR A 129 -9.18 3.21 14.84
C THR A 129 -9.89 4.48 14.36
N GLU A 130 -11.23 4.46 14.34
CA GLU A 130 -12.10 5.59 13.97
C GLU A 130 -11.82 6.84 14.81
N ARG A 131 -11.55 6.65 16.11
CA ARG A 131 -11.19 7.73 17.07
C ARG A 131 -9.81 8.39 16.83
N TYR A 132 -9.15 8.08 15.71
CA TYR A 132 -7.86 8.71 15.40
C TYR A 132 -8.08 10.03 14.67
N ASP A 133 -7.85 11.13 15.36
CA ASP A 133 -8.22 12.46 14.86
C ASP A 133 -7.20 13.05 13.88
N LYS A 134 -5.94 12.61 13.94
CA LYS A 134 -4.87 13.15 13.08
C LYS A 134 -4.94 12.57 11.67
N GLU A 135 -4.33 13.28 10.73
CA GLU A 135 -4.16 12.77 9.37
C GLU A 135 -3.31 11.48 9.37
N ARG A 136 -3.78 10.46 8.65
CA ARG A 136 -3.08 9.18 8.47
C ARG A 136 -1.97 9.34 7.44
N SER A 137 -0.88 9.95 7.88
CA SER A 137 0.31 10.26 7.07
C SER A 137 1.57 9.66 7.70
N LEU A 138 2.64 9.50 6.93
CA LEU A 138 3.90 8.92 7.44
C LEU A 138 4.44 9.65 8.67
N HIS A 139 4.21 10.96 8.80
CA HIS A 139 4.65 11.74 9.96
C HIS A 139 3.94 11.31 11.26
N ASN A 140 2.71 10.83 11.14
CA ASN A 140 1.84 10.47 12.25
C ASN A 140 1.81 8.95 12.52
N ILE A 141 2.51 8.13 11.72
CA ILE A 141 2.45 6.67 11.85
C ILE A 141 2.90 6.17 13.22
N LEU A 142 3.95 6.76 13.80
CA LEU A 142 4.47 6.36 15.10
C LEU A 142 3.49 6.70 16.23
N ASP A 143 2.89 7.88 16.16
CA ASP A 143 1.83 8.33 17.07
C ASP A 143 0.61 7.40 16.99
N PHE A 144 0.13 7.10 15.78
CA PHE A 144 -0.95 6.15 15.54
C PHE A 144 -0.66 4.80 16.18
N VAL A 145 0.48 4.20 15.87
CA VAL A 145 0.82 2.87 16.35
C VAL A 145 0.90 2.82 17.88
N ASN A 146 1.43 3.86 18.51
CA ASN A 146 1.52 3.94 19.97
C ASN A 146 0.14 4.12 20.64
N ASN A 147 -0.82 4.76 19.96
CA ASN A 147 -2.17 4.96 20.48
C ASN A 147 -3.04 3.69 20.41
N PHE A 148 -2.84 2.83 19.41
CA PHE A 148 -3.72 1.69 19.16
C PHE A 148 -3.10 0.31 19.41
N SER A 149 -1.77 0.17 19.40
CA SER A 149 -1.11 -1.12 19.65
C SER A 149 -0.29 -1.14 20.92
N LYS A 150 -0.69 -2.05 21.82
CA LYS A 150 0.06 -2.44 23.01
C LYS A 150 0.88 -3.72 22.80
N SER A 151 0.83 -4.27 21.59
CA SER A 151 1.52 -5.52 21.28
C SER A 151 3.04 -5.29 21.25
N PRO A 152 3.84 -6.22 21.82
CA PRO A 152 5.29 -6.10 21.84
C PRO A 152 5.91 -6.17 20.43
N ARG A 153 5.18 -6.77 19.49
CA ARG A 153 5.55 -6.87 18.08
C ARG A 153 4.37 -6.53 17.20
N ALA A 154 4.67 -6.01 16.02
CA ALA A 154 3.68 -5.75 15.00
C ALA A 154 4.26 -5.93 13.59
N ILE A 155 3.40 -6.32 12.66
CA ILE A 155 3.68 -6.35 11.23
C ILE A 155 3.05 -5.12 10.60
N VAL A 156 3.73 -4.50 9.65
CA VAL A 156 3.19 -3.41 8.85
C VAL A 156 3.25 -3.78 7.38
N LEU A 157 2.08 -3.87 6.75
CA LEU A 157 1.92 -4.24 5.35
C LEU A 157 1.69 -2.97 4.52
N SER A 158 2.50 -2.80 3.48
CA SER A 158 2.44 -1.66 2.56
C SER A 158 2.40 -2.12 1.10
N THR A 159 1.85 -1.27 0.22
CA THR A 159 1.62 -1.55 -1.21
C THR A 159 2.87 -1.94 -2.01
N SER A 160 4.03 -1.35 -1.72
CA SER A 160 5.23 -1.52 -2.52
C SER A 160 6.51 -1.47 -1.68
N ASN A 161 7.61 -1.99 -2.24
CA ASN A 161 8.93 -1.95 -1.62
C ASN A 161 9.42 -0.52 -1.29
N LEU A 162 9.09 0.46 -2.14
CA LEU A 162 9.43 1.87 -1.87
C LEU A 162 8.67 2.37 -0.66
N ARG A 163 7.35 2.11 -0.62
CA ARG A 163 6.50 2.47 0.51
C ARG A 163 6.92 1.78 1.80
N VAL A 164 7.30 0.50 1.74
CA VAL A 164 7.90 -0.24 2.88
C VAL A 164 9.14 0.48 3.42
N ALA A 165 10.00 1.01 2.54
CA ALA A 165 11.18 1.75 2.97
C ALA A 165 10.84 3.07 3.66
N ASP A 166 9.79 3.78 3.20
CA ASP A 166 9.32 5.02 3.82
C ASP A 166 8.67 4.78 5.18
N VAL A 167 7.80 3.77 5.27
CA VAL A 167 7.18 3.34 6.53
C VAL A 167 8.24 2.91 7.54
N PHE A 168 9.25 2.14 7.11
CA PHE A 168 10.38 1.77 7.96
C PHE A 168 11.12 2.99 8.54
N ARG A 169 11.34 4.04 7.74
CA ARG A 169 11.96 5.29 8.22
C ARG A 169 11.06 5.97 9.25
N GLY A 170 9.76 6.08 8.97
CA GLY A 170 8.76 6.67 9.87
C GLY A 170 8.62 5.93 11.22
N LEU A 171 8.88 4.62 11.24
CA LEU A 171 8.82 3.79 12.45
C LEU A 171 10.12 3.78 13.28
N GLY A 172 11.12 4.59 12.91
CA GLY A 172 12.40 4.71 13.64
C GLY A 172 13.55 3.89 13.06
N GLY A 173 13.41 3.36 11.85
CA GLY A 173 14.46 2.65 11.12
C GLY A 173 14.96 1.40 11.86
N SER A 174 16.23 1.05 11.65
CA SER A 174 16.83 -0.21 12.15
C SER A 174 16.83 -0.35 13.68
N LYS A 175 16.58 0.73 14.42
CA LYS A 175 16.50 0.70 15.88
C LYS A 175 15.21 0.04 16.39
N ASN A 176 14.15 0.05 15.58
CA ASN A 176 12.80 -0.33 16.02
C ASN A 176 12.05 -1.19 14.99
N ALA A 177 12.47 -1.15 13.74
CA ALA A 177 11.84 -1.83 12.62
C ALA A 177 12.84 -2.65 11.81
N VAL A 178 12.33 -3.63 11.07
CA VAL A 178 13.07 -4.42 10.08
C VAL A 178 12.29 -4.39 8.77
N LYS A 179 13.02 -4.28 7.64
CA LYS A 179 12.47 -4.36 6.29
C LYS A 179 12.63 -5.78 5.75
N LEU A 180 11.52 -6.38 5.38
CA LEU A 180 11.42 -7.67 4.71
C LEU A 180 10.87 -7.40 3.32
N PHE A 181 11.75 -7.25 2.34
CA PHE A 181 11.37 -6.74 1.02
C PHE A 181 12.18 -7.43 -0.08
N SER A 182 11.64 -7.51 -1.28
CA SER A 182 12.10 -8.48 -2.29
C SER A 182 13.50 -8.25 -2.85
N LYS A 183 14.16 -7.13 -2.52
CA LYS A 183 15.58 -6.91 -2.86
C LYS A 183 16.52 -7.82 -2.05
N ASN A 184 16.11 -8.27 -0.86
CA ASN A 184 16.87 -9.23 -0.08
C ASN A 184 16.61 -10.66 -0.58
N LYS A 185 17.58 -11.56 -0.45
CA LYS A 185 17.32 -12.99 -0.68
C LYS A 185 16.33 -13.49 0.38
N LEU A 186 15.38 -14.33 -0.02
CA LEU A 186 14.36 -14.85 0.90
C LEU A 186 14.99 -15.57 2.10
N LYS A 187 16.03 -16.37 1.86
CA LYS A 187 16.80 -17.05 2.92
C LYS A 187 17.37 -16.10 3.98
N GLU A 188 17.80 -14.91 3.58
CA GLU A 188 18.34 -13.91 4.52
C GLU A 188 17.24 -13.29 5.37
N ASP A 189 16.08 -13.01 4.77
CA ASP A 189 14.91 -12.52 5.51
C ASP A 189 14.40 -13.58 6.49
N LEU A 190 14.34 -14.85 6.08
CA LEU A 190 13.95 -15.97 6.96
C LEU A 190 14.90 -16.11 8.15
N ALA A 191 16.21 -16.11 7.89
CA ALA A 191 17.21 -16.17 8.96
C ALA A 191 17.09 -15.00 9.92
N ARG A 192 16.82 -13.79 9.41
CA ARG A 192 16.63 -12.58 10.24
C ARG A 192 15.35 -12.67 11.07
N VAL A 193 14.24 -13.12 10.49
CA VAL A 193 12.97 -13.35 11.20
C VAL A 193 13.15 -14.38 12.30
N ASP A 194 13.77 -15.51 12.00
CA ASP A 194 14.06 -16.57 12.97
C ASP A 194 14.95 -16.05 14.11
N GLN A 195 16.04 -15.35 13.79
CA GLN A 195 16.94 -14.78 14.79
C GLN A 195 16.22 -13.81 15.74
N LEU A 196 15.35 -12.95 15.20
CA LEU A 196 14.65 -11.94 16.00
C LEU A 196 13.51 -12.55 16.81
N LEU A 197 12.80 -13.52 16.26
CA LEU A 197 11.59 -14.06 16.86
C LEU A 197 11.84 -15.26 17.79
N LYS A 198 12.78 -16.16 17.45
CA LYS A 198 13.14 -17.35 18.24
C LYS A 198 14.21 -17.05 19.31
N ALA A 199 14.81 -15.87 19.27
CA ALA A 199 15.73 -15.40 20.29
C ALA A 199 15.09 -15.54 21.70
N PRO A 200 15.79 -16.12 22.69
CA PRO A 200 15.25 -16.27 24.04
C PRO A 200 14.89 -14.90 24.61
N SER A 201 13.69 -14.85 25.20
CA SER A 201 13.12 -13.64 25.79
C SER A 201 14.10 -12.96 26.74
N SER A 202 14.02 -11.64 26.84
CA SER A 202 14.93 -10.81 27.67
C SER A 202 15.01 -11.23 29.14
N LYS A 203 14.05 -12.02 29.65
CA LYS A 203 14.10 -12.60 31.00
C LYS A 203 15.21 -13.63 31.18
N ASP A 204 15.54 -14.43 30.15
CA ASP A 204 16.65 -15.40 30.24
C ASP A 204 18.02 -14.75 30.01
N ARG A 205 18.07 -13.62 29.30
CA ARG A 205 19.33 -12.91 29.02
C ARG A 205 19.82 -12.07 30.20
N GLN A 206 18.92 -11.61 31.08
CA GLN A 206 19.30 -10.84 32.28
C GLN A 206 20.07 -11.68 33.32
N ALA A 207 19.94 -13.01 33.30
CA ALA A 207 20.64 -13.88 34.26
C ALA A 207 22.13 -14.09 33.94
N LYS A 208 22.61 -13.82 32.71
CA LYS A 208 23.96 -14.21 32.29
C LYS A 208 24.98 -13.10 32.04
N ASN A 209 24.59 -11.82 31.89
CA ASN A 209 25.55 -10.76 31.60
C ASN A 209 25.38 -9.52 32.50
N LYS A 210 25.88 -9.61 33.74
CA LYS A 210 26.23 -8.43 34.56
C LYS A 210 27.50 -7.78 34.00
N GLY A 211 27.39 -7.06 32.89
CA GLY A 211 28.49 -6.26 32.36
C GLY A 211 28.35 -5.87 30.90
N LYS A 212 28.14 -4.57 30.64
CA LYS A 212 28.26 -3.89 29.33
C LYS A 212 27.30 -4.32 28.20
N LYS A 213 26.18 -3.61 28.06
CA LYS A 213 25.97 -2.50 27.09
C LYS A 213 24.48 -2.11 27.04
N LYS A 214 24.24 -0.82 26.80
CA LYS A 214 22.94 -0.16 26.55
C LYS A 214 22.01 -1.04 25.70
N GLY A 215 20.73 -1.08 26.12
CA GLY A 215 19.67 -1.97 25.65
C GLY A 215 19.70 -2.28 24.16
N ASP A 216 19.81 -3.57 23.87
CA ASP A 216 19.48 -4.12 22.56
C ASP A 216 17.95 -3.97 22.42
N ALA A 217 17.53 -2.88 21.78
CA ALA A 217 16.11 -2.56 21.63
C ALA A 217 15.46 -3.69 20.83
N MET A 218 14.46 -4.35 21.45
CA MET A 218 13.67 -5.36 20.79
C MET A 218 13.03 -4.73 19.54
N VAL A 219 13.32 -5.27 18.37
CA VAL A 219 12.65 -4.86 17.12
C VAL A 219 11.16 -5.08 17.31
N LYS A 220 10.38 -3.98 17.26
CA LYS A 220 8.93 -4.01 17.38
C LYS A 220 8.27 -4.29 16.02
N PHE A 221 8.79 -3.70 14.94
CA PHE A 221 8.09 -3.69 13.65
C PHE A 221 8.74 -4.55 12.57
N PHE A 222 7.92 -5.32 11.86
CA PHE A 222 8.30 -6.04 10.66
C PHE A 222 7.54 -5.45 9.48
N THR A 223 8.24 -4.73 8.61
CA THR A 223 7.66 -4.01 7.47
C THR A 223 7.85 -4.81 6.18
N ALA A 224 6.78 -5.06 5.43
CA ALA A 224 6.83 -5.89 4.22
C ALA A 224 5.72 -5.55 3.23
N THR A 225 5.85 -6.01 1.99
CA THR A 225 4.69 -6.13 1.09
C THR A 225 3.91 -7.42 1.40
N PRO A 226 2.59 -7.47 1.10
CA PRO A 226 1.80 -8.68 1.30
C PRO A 226 2.40 -9.92 0.63
N GLY A 227 2.79 -9.82 -0.65
CA GLY A 227 3.39 -10.96 -1.36
C GLY A 227 4.69 -11.46 -0.73
N ARG A 228 5.51 -10.57 -0.16
CA ARG A 228 6.74 -10.98 0.54
C ARG A 228 6.43 -11.63 1.88
N MET A 229 5.51 -11.06 2.66
CA MET A 229 5.12 -11.64 3.95
C MET A 229 4.51 -13.03 3.76
N LEU A 230 3.70 -13.23 2.71
CA LEU A 230 3.10 -14.54 2.39
C LEU A 230 4.18 -15.62 2.19
N LYS A 231 5.21 -15.33 1.39
CA LYS A 231 6.33 -16.26 1.18
C LYS A 231 7.08 -16.57 2.48
N ILE A 232 7.25 -15.57 3.34
CA ILE A 232 7.93 -15.75 4.63
C ILE A 232 7.12 -16.68 5.53
N VAL A 233 5.81 -16.45 5.71
CA VAL A 233 4.98 -17.29 6.60
C VAL A 233 4.72 -18.69 6.06
N GLN A 234 4.90 -18.91 4.76
CA GLN A 234 4.88 -20.25 4.15
C GLN A 234 6.15 -21.06 4.46
N GLU A 235 7.30 -20.41 4.66
CA GLU A 235 8.59 -21.07 4.90
C GLU A 235 9.02 -21.08 6.37
N THR A 236 8.40 -20.29 7.25
CA THR A 236 8.67 -20.31 8.70
C THR A 236 7.44 -20.00 9.54
N ASP A 237 7.30 -20.72 10.67
CA ASP A 237 6.27 -20.47 11.66
C ASP A 237 6.71 -19.50 12.77
N ALA A 238 7.85 -18.83 12.62
CA ALA A 238 8.46 -18.02 13.68
C ALA A 238 7.54 -16.94 14.28
N PHE A 239 6.64 -16.35 13.48
CA PHE A 239 5.65 -15.38 13.98
C PHE A 239 4.54 -15.99 14.83
N PHE A 240 4.29 -17.29 14.69
CA PHE A 240 3.24 -18.01 15.39
C PHE A 240 3.74 -18.63 16.70
N LEU A 241 5.06 -18.74 16.87
CA LEU A 241 5.67 -19.23 18.10
C LEU A 241 5.40 -18.29 19.29
N GLY A 242 5.20 -18.90 20.46
CA GLY A 242 5.02 -18.18 21.73
C GLY A 242 3.65 -17.53 21.94
N LYS A 243 3.45 -16.99 23.14
CA LYS A 243 2.17 -16.41 23.60
C LYS A 243 2.09 -14.89 23.44
N ASP A 244 3.17 -14.26 22.95
CA ASP A 244 3.21 -12.82 22.79
C ASP A 244 2.16 -12.35 21.78
N LYS A 245 1.56 -11.18 22.07
CA LYS A 245 0.60 -10.54 21.17
C LYS A 245 1.32 -10.00 19.93
N LEU A 246 0.62 -10.02 18.81
CA LEU A 246 1.12 -9.55 17.52
C LEU A 246 -0.01 -8.77 16.84
N ASP A 247 0.21 -7.51 16.51
CA ASP A 247 -0.77 -6.74 15.75
C ASP A 247 -0.33 -6.61 14.29
N ILE A 248 -1.28 -6.46 13.37
CA ILE A 248 -1.01 -6.20 11.96
C ILE A 248 -1.56 -4.83 11.59
N PHE A 249 -0.69 -3.95 11.14
CA PHE A 249 -1.03 -2.67 10.56
C PHE A 249 -1.08 -2.79 9.04
N VAL A 250 -2.17 -2.30 8.45
CA VAL A 250 -2.38 -2.24 7.01
C VAL A 250 -2.32 -0.77 6.59
N ASP A 251 -1.30 -0.39 5.82
CA ASP A 251 -1.11 0.98 5.28
C ASP A 251 -2.12 1.24 4.15
N ALA A 252 -3.36 1.51 4.57
CA ALA A 252 -4.57 1.56 3.75
C ALA A 252 -4.90 2.98 3.26
N SER A 253 -4.46 4.00 4.00
CA SER A 253 -4.63 5.42 3.67
C SER A 253 -3.73 5.90 2.53
N TYR A 254 -2.62 5.19 2.27
CA TYR A 254 -1.70 5.53 1.20
C TYR A 254 -2.30 5.23 -0.18
N LEU A 255 -2.19 6.21 -1.07
CA LEU A 255 -2.49 6.07 -2.49
C LEU A 255 -1.18 6.17 -3.27
N ASP A 256 -0.94 5.19 -4.15
CA ASP A 256 0.19 5.24 -5.07
C ASP A 256 -0.06 6.27 -6.20
N PRO A 257 0.93 6.53 -7.08
CA PRO A 257 0.75 7.46 -8.22
C PRO A 257 -0.38 7.08 -9.18
N LYS A 258 -0.83 5.81 -9.17
CA LYS A 258 -1.95 5.29 -9.95
C LYS A 258 -3.28 5.30 -9.16
N MET A 259 -3.31 5.93 -8.00
CA MET A 259 -4.46 6.00 -7.09
C MET A 259 -4.91 4.62 -6.56
N ASN A 260 -3.98 3.67 -6.48
CA ASN A 260 -4.21 2.38 -5.85
C ASN A 260 -3.89 2.42 -4.36
N THR A 261 -4.72 1.74 -3.58
CA THR A 261 -4.44 1.39 -2.19
C THR A 261 -3.87 -0.03 -2.13
N ILE A 262 -3.51 -0.48 -0.93
CA ILE A 262 -3.16 -1.89 -0.70
C ILE A 262 -4.29 -2.86 -1.05
N PHE A 263 -5.54 -2.40 -1.03
CA PHE A 263 -6.72 -3.19 -1.39
C PHE A 263 -7.02 -3.24 -2.89
N THR A 264 -6.54 -2.27 -3.67
CA THR A 264 -6.73 -2.27 -5.13
C THR A 264 -5.45 -2.60 -5.90
N SER A 265 -4.34 -2.80 -5.21
CA SER A 265 -3.08 -3.27 -5.81
C SER A 265 -3.15 -4.74 -6.21
N ASP A 266 -2.25 -5.15 -7.11
CA ASP A 266 -2.13 -6.54 -7.59
C ASP A 266 -1.89 -7.54 -6.44
N ASP A 267 -1.24 -7.08 -5.36
CA ASP A 267 -0.94 -7.86 -4.16
C ASP A 267 -2.16 -8.03 -3.22
N CYS A 268 -3.36 -7.55 -3.58
CA CYS A 268 -4.55 -7.65 -2.73
C CYS A 268 -4.90 -9.11 -2.36
N THR A 269 -4.81 -10.05 -3.30
CA THR A 269 -5.07 -11.46 -3.00
C THR A 269 -4.06 -12.01 -1.98
N ALA A 270 -2.80 -11.60 -2.08
CA ALA A 270 -1.78 -11.95 -1.10
C ALA A 270 -2.05 -11.31 0.26
N LEU A 271 -2.53 -10.06 0.30
CA LEU A 271 -2.96 -9.38 1.53
C LEU A 271 -4.02 -10.18 2.27
N LEU A 272 -5.12 -10.53 1.59
CA LEU A 272 -6.22 -11.27 2.19
C LEU A 272 -5.74 -12.62 2.75
N LYS A 273 -4.92 -13.36 1.98
CA LYS A 273 -4.33 -14.62 2.41
C LYS A 273 -3.43 -14.48 3.64
N VAL A 274 -2.54 -13.48 3.67
CA VAL A 274 -1.67 -13.21 4.82
C VAL A 274 -2.49 -12.90 6.06
N LEU A 275 -3.46 -11.98 5.95
CA LEU A 275 -4.28 -11.60 7.11
C LEU A 275 -5.03 -12.83 7.68
N LYS A 276 -5.57 -13.69 6.81
CA LYS A 276 -6.23 -14.93 7.22
C LYS A 276 -5.30 -15.95 7.84
N GLU A 277 -4.12 -16.15 7.27
CA GLU A 277 -3.09 -17.03 7.81
C GLU A 277 -2.75 -16.65 9.25
N PHE A 278 -2.55 -15.35 9.50
CA PHE A 278 -2.25 -14.84 10.83
C PHE A 278 -3.41 -15.00 11.82
N LEU A 279 -4.64 -14.69 11.42
CA LEU A 279 -5.81 -14.87 12.27
C LEU A 279 -6.07 -16.34 12.60
N GLY A 280 -5.87 -17.25 11.63
CA GLY A 280 -6.07 -18.68 11.80
C GLY A 280 -5.01 -19.34 12.70
N LYS A 281 -3.73 -18.95 12.55
CA LYS A 281 -2.63 -19.54 13.33
C LYS A 281 -2.39 -18.87 14.68
N LYS A 282 -2.87 -17.64 14.90
CA LYS A 282 -2.59 -16.88 16.13
C LYS A 282 -3.80 -16.06 16.58
N SER A 283 -4.50 -16.55 17.61
CA SER A 283 -5.72 -15.95 18.16
C SER A 283 -5.52 -14.55 18.79
N SER A 284 -4.29 -14.18 19.14
CA SER A 284 -3.97 -12.87 19.70
C SER A 284 -3.84 -11.77 18.66
N VAL A 285 -3.91 -12.10 17.37
CA VAL A 285 -3.75 -11.14 16.28
C VAL A 285 -4.96 -10.24 16.14
N LYS A 286 -4.70 -8.95 15.98
CA LYS A 286 -5.67 -7.95 15.58
C LYS A 286 -5.16 -7.11 14.42
N ILE A 287 -6.07 -6.72 13.55
CA ILE A 287 -5.79 -5.93 12.35
C ILE A 287 -6.18 -4.48 12.62
N LEU A 288 -5.32 -3.55 12.22
CA LEU A 288 -5.53 -2.12 12.30
C LEU A 288 -5.26 -1.52 10.93
N LEU A 289 -6.21 -0.75 10.41
CA LEU A 289 -5.98 0.00 9.18
C LEU A 289 -5.37 1.34 9.57
N PHE A 290 -4.25 1.68 8.93
CA PHE A 290 -3.58 2.98 9.01
C PHE A 290 -3.91 3.82 7.78
#